data_AF-A0A7X8UBD6-F1
#
_entry.id   AF-A0A7X8UBD6-F1
#
_cell.length_a   1.000
_cell.length_b   1.000
_cell.length_c   1.000
_cell.angle_alpha   90.00
_cell.angle_beta   90.00
_cell.angle_gamma   90.00
#
_symmetry.space_group_name_H-M   'P 1'
#
loop_
_entity.id
_entity.type
_entity.pdbx_description
1 polymer ?
#
loop_
_entity_poly.entity_id
_entity_poly.type
_entity_poly.pdbx_seq_one_letter_code
_entity_poly.pdbx_strand_id
1 'polypeptide(L)'
;MHAYVKAMKTLFEQNADPAQAPAMKQYMRGQFEYLGIKTPQRGALLKEFHAGRPLPEIGELDAVLRELWGLPEREFQYAGIALLGRFDRRLPSGF
;
A
#
# COMPACT_ATOMS: atom_id res chain seq x y z
N MET A 1 9.16 11.12 -3.36
CA MET A 1 8.16 10.45 -2.51
C MET A 1 7.07 11.44 -2.16
N HIS A 2 5.92 11.28 -2.80
CA HIS A 2 4.66 11.97 -2.58
C HIS A 2 4.24 11.90 -1.11
N ALA A 3 3.58 12.95 -0.60
CA ALA A 3 3.20 13.04 0.81
C ALA A 3 2.27 11.90 1.26
N TYR A 4 1.39 11.44 0.36
CA TYR A 4 0.53 10.27 0.57
C TYR A 4 1.33 8.99 0.80
N VAL A 5 2.32 8.74 -0.06
CA VAL A 5 3.18 7.54 -0.01
C VAL A 5 4.03 7.58 1.26
N LYS A 6 4.59 8.74 1.61
CA LYS A 6 5.33 8.93 2.86
C LYS A 6 4.48 8.54 4.08
N ALA A 7 3.25 9.01 4.14
CA ALA A 7 2.35 8.73 5.26
C ALA A 7 1.94 7.24 5.31
N MET A 8 1.64 6.62 4.17
CA MET A 8 1.36 5.18 4.08
C MET A 8 2.56 4.35 4.53
N LYS A 9 3.76 4.72 4.07
CA LYS A 9 5.01 4.06 4.44
C LYS A 9 5.26 4.11 5.94
N THR A 10 5.16 5.29 6.55
CA THR A 10 5.31 5.44 8.00
C THR A 10 4.28 4.61 8.77
N LEU A 11 3.01 4.61 8.35
CA LEU A 11 1.97 3.80 9.01
C LEU A 11 2.32 2.31 8.98
N PHE A 12 2.72 1.78 7.82
CA PHE A 12 3.03 0.37 7.68
C PHE A 12 4.30 0.00 8.44
N GLU A 13 5.35 0.83 8.40
CA GLU A 13 6.58 0.57 9.17
C GLU A 13 6.34 0.57 10.67
N GLN A 14 5.47 1.45 11.18
CA GLN A 14 5.09 1.48 12.60
C GLN A 14 4.27 0.25 13.05
N ASN A 15 3.65 -0.45 12.10
CA ASN A 15 2.82 -1.63 12.34
C ASN A 15 3.47 -2.92 11.81
N ALA A 16 4.75 -2.86 11.43
CA ALA A 16 5.49 -3.99 10.93
C ALA A 16 5.64 -5.05 12.04
N ASP A 17 5.61 -6.32 11.63
CA ASP A 17 5.90 -7.47 12.48
C ASP A 17 7.04 -8.28 11.85
N PRO A 18 8.31 -7.95 12.15
CA PRO A 18 9.47 -8.64 11.61
C PRO A 18 9.49 -10.15 11.90
N ALA A 19 8.77 -10.62 12.92
CA ALA A 19 8.69 -12.05 13.22
C ALA A 19 7.81 -12.80 12.21
N GLN A 20 6.84 -12.12 11.57
CA GLN A 20 5.96 -12.71 10.56
C GLN A 20 6.53 -12.59 9.13
N ALA A 21 7.38 -11.59 8.89
CA ALA A 21 7.92 -11.29 7.56
C ALA A 21 8.60 -12.49 6.86
N PRO A 22 9.47 -13.31 7.52
CA PRO A 22 10.14 -14.44 6.86
C PRO A 22 9.15 -15.49 6.32
N ALA A 23 8.11 -15.82 7.09
CA ALA A 23 7.11 -16.80 6.68
C ALA A 23 6.30 -16.31 5.47
N MET A 24 5.96 -15.01 5.45
CA MET A 24 5.25 -14.39 4.33
C MET A 24 6.10 -14.30 3.06
N LYS A 25 7.38 -13.94 3.21
CA LYS A 25 8.37 -13.99 2.12
C LYS A 25 8.54 -15.40 1.56
N GLN A 26 8.63 -16.41 2.43
CA GLN A 26 8.73 -17.81 2.01
C GLN A 26 7.48 -18.28 1.25
N TYR A 27 6.29 -17.88 1.69
CA TYR A 27 5.04 -18.15 0.98
C TYR A 27 5.09 -17.60 -0.46
N MET A 28 5.67 -16.42 -0.66
CA MET A 28 5.91 -15.84 -1.99
C MET A 28 7.20 -16.33 -2.66
N ARG A 29 7.74 -17.49 -2.25
CA ARG A 29 8.95 -18.11 -2.81
C ARG A 29 10.17 -17.19 -2.81
N GLY A 30 10.25 -16.28 -1.84
CA GLY A 30 11.37 -15.34 -1.68
C GLY A 30 11.42 -14.22 -2.71
N GLN A 31 10.36 -13.99 -3.49
CA GLN A 31 10.35 -13.00 -4.58
C GLN A 31 10.13 -11.55 -4.13
N PHE A 32 9.63 -11.36 -2.90
CA PHE A 32 9.29 -10.04 -2.36
C PHE A 32 9.73 -9.94 -0.90
N GLU A 33 10.11 -8.73 -0.48
CA GLU A 33 10.24 -8.41 0.93
C GLU A 33 8.84 -8.25 1.56
N TYR A 34 8.78 -8.33 2.88
CA TYR A 34 7.53 -8.18 3.64
C TYR A 34 7.81 -7.41 4.93
N LEU A 35 6.84 -6.58 5.34
CA LEU A 35 6.82 -5.98 6.67
C LEU A 35 6.22 -6.92 7.73
N GLY A 36 5.56 -8.00 7.30
CA GLY A 36 4.91 -8.96 8.18
C GLY A 36 3.46 -8.62 8.53
N ILE A 37 2.83 -7.71 7.78
CA ILE A 37 1.48 -7.24 8.08
C ILE A 37 0.46 -8.17 7.39
N LYS A 38 -0.26 -8.95 8.20
CA LYS A 38 -1.27 -9.89 7.71
C LYS A 38 -2.45 -9.15 7.08
N THR A 39 -3.13 -9.82 6.14
CA THR A 39 -4.25 -9.26 5.37
C THR A 39 -5.33 -8.59 6.23
N PRO A 40 -5.83 -9.17 7.34
CA PRO A 40 -6.85 -8.51 8.17
C PRO A 40 -6.35 -7.21 8.80
N GLN A 41 -5.12 -7.20 9.33
CA GLN A 41 -4.50 -6.01 9.92
C GLN A 41 -4.24 -4.94 8.85
N ARG A 42 -3.67 -5.33 7.70
CA ARG A 42 -3.46 -4.42 6.57
C ARG A 42 -4.77 -3.76 6.12
N GLY A 43 -5.84 -4.55 6.04
CA GLY A 43 -7.18 -4.04 5.69
C GLY A 43 -7.71 -3.02 6.70
N ALA A 44 -7.53 -3.28 8.00
CA ALA A 44 -7.91 -2.35 9.06
C ALA A 44 -7.10 -1.04 8.98
N LEU A 45 -5.77 -1.13 8.83
CA LEU A 45 -4.89 0.03 8.69
C LEU A 45 -5.25 0.88 7.49
N LEU A 46 -5.48 0.27 6.32
CA LEU A 46 -5.89 0.98 5.12
C LEU A 46 -7.26 1.67 5.28
N LYS A 47 -8.21 1.00 5.94
CA LYS A 47 -9.53 1.59 6.20
C LYS A 47 -9.41 2.84 7.08
N GLU A 48 -8.64 2.76 8.16
CA GLU A 48 -8.40 3.89 9.07
C GLU A 48 -7.65 5.02 8.36
N PHE A 49 -6.59 4.69 7.63
CA PHE A 49 -5.79 5.65 6.88
C PHE A 49 -6.62 6.46 5.87
N HIS A 50 -7.48 5.79 5.10
CA HIS A 50 -8.36 6.46 4.14
C HIS A 50 -9.52 7.23 4.78
N ALA A 51 -9.92 6.89 6.00
CA ALA A 51 -10.96 7.64 6.72
C ALA A 51 -10.41 8.92 7.36
N GLY A 52 -9.15 8.90 7.82
CA GLY A 52 -8.50 10.02 8.49
C GLY A 52 -7.77 10.99 7.57
N ARG A 53 -7.73 10.77 6.25
CA ARG A 53 -6.94 11.57 5.31
C ARG A 53 -7.63 11.70 3.95
N PRO A 54 -7.54 12.86 3.27
CA PRO A 54 -7.96 12.96 1.88
C PRO A 54 -7.18 11.98 0.99
N LEU A 55 -7.88 11.41 0.02
CA LEU A 55 -7.26 10.68 -1.08
C LEU A 55 -6.45 11.65 -1.95
N PRO A 56 -5.40 11.17 -2.65
CA PRO A 56 -4.67 12.01 -3.61
C PRO A 56 -5.61 12.52 -4.71
N GLU A 57 -5.23 13.59 -5.38
CA GLU A 57 -5.99 14.02 -6.55
C GLU A 57 -5.84 13.00 -7.68
N ILE A 58 -6.83 12.94 -8.58
CA ILE A 58 -6.80 11.95 -9.66
C ILE A 58 -5.61 12.15 -10.60
N GLY A 59 -5.16 13.40 -10.80
CA GLY A 59 -3.96 13.70 -11.59
C GLY A 59 -2.66 13.24 -10.92
N GLU A 60 -2.67 12.99 -9.62
CA GLU A 60 -1.52 12.50 -8.85
C GLU A 60 -1.52 10.97 -8.71
N LEU A 61 -2.64 10.31 -9.05
CA LEU A 61 -2.85 8.90 -8.77
C LEU A 61 -1.80 7.99 -9.42
N ASP A 62 -1.45 8.23 -10.69
CA ASP A 62 -0.41 7.44 -11.38
C ASP A 62 0.94 7.55 -10.67
N ALA A 63 1.35 8.76 -10.30
CA ALA A 63 2.59 9.00 -9.57
C ALA A 63 2.60 8.29 -8.20
N VAL A 64 1.50 8.38 -7.46
CA VAL A 64 1.33 7.70 -6.16
C VAL A 64 1.39 6.19 -6.31
N LEU A 65 0.71 5.61 -7.29
CA LEU A 65 0.71 4.17 -7.53
C LEU A 65 2.10 3.67 -7.94
N ARG A 66 2.80 4.38 -8.83
CA ARG A 66 4.18 4.02 -9.23
C ARG A 66 5.15 4.05 -8.05
N GLU A 67 5.05 5.07 -7.21
CA GLU A 67 5.88 5.15 -6.01
C GLU A 67 5.59 4.01 -5.03
N LEU A 68 4.31 3.69 -4.76
CA LEU A 68 3.95 2.51 -3.94
C LEU A 68 4.45 1.21 -4.58
N TRP A 69 4.37 1.09 -5.90
CA TRP A 69 4.80 -0.11 -6.61
C TRP A 69 6.31 -0.32 -6.57
N GLY A 70 7.07 0.76 -6.48
CA GLY A 70 8.53 0.75 -6.38
C GLY A 70 9.06 0.44 -4.99
N LEU A 71 8.22 0.38 -3.95
CA LEU A 71 8.65 -0.02 -2.60
C LEU A 71 8.85 -1.54 -2.53
N PRO A 72 9.88 -2.03 -1.81
CA PRO A 72 10.28 -3.44 -1.86
C PRO A 72 9.30 -4.39 -1.17
N GLU A 73 8.63 -3.94 -0.11
CA GLU A 73 7.73 -4.78 0.67
C GLU A 73 6.36 -4.95 0.01
N ARG A 74 5.90 -6.20 -0.07
CA ARG A 74 4.73 -6.59 -0.87
C ARG A 74 3.44 -5.91 -0.42
N GLU A 75 3.38 -5.52 0.85
CA GLU A 75 2.26 -4.77 1.42
C GLU A 75 2.00 -3.45 0.70
N PHE A 76 3.01 -2.80 0.13
CA PHE A 76 2.84 -1.52 -0.58
C PHE A 76 2.15 -1.68 -1.93
N GLN A 77 2.42 -2.74 -2.70
CA GLN A 77 1.65 -3.02 -3.92
C GLN A 77 0.19 -3.34 -3.59
N TYR A 78 -0.07 -4.04 -2.48
CA TYR A 78 -1.45 -4.26 -2.02
C TYR A 78 -2.14 -2.97 -1.59
N ALA A 79 -1.42 -2.04 -0.96
CA ALA A 79 -1.94 -0.71 -0.66
C ALA A 79 -2.26 0.08 -1.95
N GLY A 80 -1.42 -0.03 -2.97
CA GLY A 80 -1.66 0.55 -4.30
C GLY A 80 -2.94 0.01 -4.96
N ILE A 81 -3.15 -1.31 -4.95
CA ILE A 81 -4.38 -1.93 -5.47
C ILE A 81 -5.61 -1.44 -4.68
N ALA A 82 -5.51 -1.39 -3.35
CA ALA A 82 -6.60 -0.91 -2.51
C ALA A 82 -6.92 0.57 -2.78
N LEU A 83 -5.90 1.40 -3.01
CA LEU A 83 -6.06 2.80 -3.40
C LEU A 83 -6.74 2.91 -4.77
N LEU A 84 -6.27 2.18 -5.78
CA LEU A 84 -6.84 2.20 -7.14
C LEU A 84 -8.34 1.85 -7.12
N GLY A 85 -8.74 0.85 -6.32
CA GLY A 85 -10.15 0.48 -6.15
C GLY A 85 -11.05 1.60 -5.59
N ARG A 86 -10.48 2.64 -4.95
CA ARG A 86 -11.23 3.83 -4.50
C ARG A 86 -11.53 4.81 -5.64
N PHE A 87 -10.81 4.69 -6.77
CA PHE A 87 -10.96 5.54 -7.95
C PHE A 87 -11.70 4.86 -9.09
N ASP A 88 -12.12 3.60 -8.97
CA ASP A 88 -12.72 2.79 -10.04
C ASP A 88 -13.79 3.52 -10.88
N ARG A 89 -14.66 4.32 -10.24
CA ARG A 89 -15.72 5.10 -10.92
C ARG A 89 -15.29 6.46 -11.46
N ARG A 90 -14.08 6.91 -11.15
CA ARG A 90 -13.51 8.22 -11.48
C ARG A 90 -12.37 8.13 -12.49
N LEU A 91 -11.84 6.93 -12.75
CA LEU A 91 -10.71 6.73 -13.66
C LEU A 91 -11.06 7.21 -15.08
N PRO A 92 -10.21 8.05 -15.70
CA PRO A 92 -10.41 8.45 -17.07
C PRO A 92 -10.20 7.28 -18.03
N SER A 93 -10.85 7.34 -19.19
CA SER A 93 -10.65 6.36 -20.26
C SER A 93 -9.21 6.47 -20.78
N GLY A 94 -8.34 5.52 -20.41
CA GLY A 94 -6.92 5.51 -20.78
C GLY A 94 -5.94 5.61 -19.60
N PHE A 95 -6.44 5.54 -18.36
CA PHE A 95 -5.59 5.30 -17.19
C PHE A 95 -4.90 3.93 -17.24
#